data_AF-A0A0M1JQX2-F1
#
_entry.id   AF-A0A0M1JQX2-F1
#
_cell.length_a   1.000
_cell.length_b   1.000
_cell.length_c   1.000
_cell.angle_alpha   90.00
_cell.angle_beta   90.00
_cell.angle_gamma   90.00
#
_symmetry.space_group_name_H-M   'P 1'
#
loop_
_entity.id
_entity.type
_entity.pdbx_description
1 polymer ?
#
loop_
_entity_poly.entity_id
_entity_poly.type
_entity_poly.pdbx_seq_one_letter_code
_entity_poly.pdbx_strand_id
1 'polypeptide(L)'
;MLVDILMLFAGPVAKQAVGDIRQWAQKKAEEQKDHIEQALLKAHHRALEKICGYCQGTPEWEGTQPQILARINQLKQDGEVILGMVEAGQSPGVEGGLGQPQQQEIAKQLTQRLEQEHQWLREAPPVLVRAFQGLYLPMLVHYFRLEIKYNDVVFRTLAHDLLTEIGGKVGNIDREHQQIRVRIDEGVDTFIASCQGLDERFNQVLKTLKGTSPVPADFSAFIQEKTQEFFGREFVFEEIQKFCHKQAKGYFIIEAEPGVGKSALLAQYVQQTGCLAYFNILSENRTSTDDFIKSICAQLISRYGLAYDLPLHPDNTRNGNFLSKLLTEAAAKTDRLVIAVDALDEVDLNTQSPGVNVLYLPATLPNGVYFILTKRPKPLPFVVSAPQQEFDMMSPEYYQANLADIQGFIRYRCQREPIQRWLTAQGVTEAKFTEVLAENSENNFMYLKYVLDDIEKWDIEKGKYADLNLANLPKGLEQYYEQHWQRMGMMTKPLPRTKLKIIYLLSKTRKPVSCDLLAYFAEEDPLTVQDVLDEWEQFLRHLSVENEEVYSIYHKSFQDFLFNKRTVQKAGISLRDIEQAIADNLWEDLYGKDENN
;
A
#
# COMPACT_ATOMS: atom_id res chain seq x y z
N MET A 1 -23.49 -19.18 20.13
CA MET A 1 -22.54 -18.53 19.21
C MET A 1 -22.32 -17.05 19.51
N LEU A 2 -23.32 -16.16 19.32
CA LEU A 2 -23.14 -14.71 19.49
C LEU A 2 -22.58 -14.33 20.89
N VAL A 3 -23.17 -14.87 21.96
CA VAL A 3 -22.69 -14.69 23.35
C VAL A 3 -21.23 -15.12 23.51
N ASP A 4 -20.85 -16.27 22.96
CA ASP A 4 -19.49 -16.82 23.06
C ASP A 4 -18.47 -15.94 22.32
N ILE A 5 -18.85 -15.36 21.17
CA ILE A 5 -18.02 -14.44 20.37
C ILE A 5 -17.88 -13.08 21.08
N LEU A 6 -18.95 -12.56 21.67
CA LEU A 6 -18.93 -11.35 22.50
C LEU A 6 -18.03 -11.53 23.74
N MET A 7 -18.01 -12.73 24.34
CA MET A 7 -17.07 -13.05 25.43
C MET A 7 -15.60 -13.10 24.97
N LEU A 8 -15.31 -13.68 23.79
CA LEU A 8 -13.98 -13.65 23.18
C LEU A 8 -13.52 -12.22 22.78
N PHE A 9 -14.47 -11.32 22.54
CA PHE A 9 -14.20 -9.90 22.32
C PHE A 9 -13.88 -9.16 23.64
N ALA A 10 -14.68 -9.34 24.69
CA ALA A 10 -14.56 -8.57 25.94
C ALA A 10 -13.38 -8.99 26.85
N GLY A 11 -12.85 -10.21 26.68
CA GLY A 11 -11.78 -10.77 27.53
C GLY A 11 -10.54 -9.89 27.78
N PRO A 12 -10.00 -9.11 26.82
CA PRO A 12 -8.86 -8.22 27.05
C PRO A 12 -9.19 -6.95 27.85
N VAL A 13 -10.46 -6.51 27.84
CA VAL A 13 -10.88 -5.19 28.33
C VAL A 13 -11.17 -5.18 29.83
N ALA A 14 -11.65 -6.32 30.37
CA ALA A 14 -12.22 -6.40 31.71
C ALA A 14 -11.25 -7.02 32.75
N LYS A 15 -10.27 -6.23 33.22
CA LYS A 15 -9.31 -6.67 34.26
C LYS A 15 -9.85 -6.72 35.71
N GLN A 16 -11.10 -6.30 35.99
CA GLN A 16 -11.61 -6.19 37.38
C GLN A 16 -13.07 -6.62 37.64
N ALA A 17 -13.88 -6.93 36.62
CA ALA A 17 -15.30 -7.26 36.80
C ALA A 17 -15.68 -8.48 35.94
N VAL A 18 -15.64 -9.66 36.56
CA VAL A 18 -15.64 -10.95 35.83
C VAL A 18 -17.02 -11.64 35.80
N GLY A 19 -17.94 -11.26 36.71
CA GLY A 19 -19.34 -11.70 36.64
C GLY A 19 -20.10 -11.02 35.50
N ASP A 20 -19.79 -9.74 35.25
CA ASP A 20 -20.62 -8.86 34.42
C ASP A 20 -20.45 -9.14 32.92
N ILE A 21 -19.28 -9.60 32.47
CA ILE A 21 -18.98 -9.83 31.03
C ILE A 21 -19.94 -10.82 30.38
N ARG A 22 -20.27 -11.92 31.06
CA ARG A 22 -21.14 -12.96 30.50
C ARG A 22 -22.61 -12.52 30.51
N GLN A 23 -23.01 -11.79 31.56
CA GLN A 23 -24.34 -11.17 31.63
C GLN A 23 -24.52 -10.07 30.57
N TRP A 24 -23.50 -9.23 30.37
CA TRP A 24 -23.41 -8.26 29.27
C TRP A 24 -23.51 -8.94 27.90
N ALA A 25 -22.75 -10.02 27.67
CA ALA A 25 -22.78 -10.74 26.40
C ALA A 25 -24.14 -11.44 26.13
N GLN A 26 -24.79 -11.96 27.18
CA GLN A 26 -26.15 -12.49 27.10
C GLN A 26 -27.16 -11.38 26.80
N LYS A 27 -27.16 -10.30 27.59
CA LYS A 27 -28.02 -9.12 27.39
C LYS A 27 -27.87 -8.54 25.98
N LYS A 28 -26.65 -8.41 25.47
CA LYS A 28 -26.37 -7.89 24.12
C LYS A 28 -26.83 -8.82 23.00
N ALA A 29 -26.87 -10.13 23.23
CA ALA A 29 -27.48 -11.08 22.30
C ALA A 29 -29.02 -11.10 22.40
N GLU A 30 -29.58 -10.87 23.59
CA GLU A 30 -31.03 -10.77 23.82
C GLU A 30 -31.63 -9.43 23.35
N GLU A 31 -30.82 -8.38 23.18
CA GLU A 31 -31.24 -7.07 22.70
C GLU A 31 -31.59 -6.98 21.20
N GLN A 32 -31.39 -8.06 20.41
CA GLN A 32 -31.74 -8.18 18.98
C GLN A 32 -31.41 -6.91 18.16
N LYS A 33 -30.11 -6.63 18.00
CA LYS A 33 -29.64 -5.41 17.34
C LYS A 33 -29.03 -5.74 15.99
N ASP A 34 -29.82 -5.50 14.94
CA ASP A 34 -29.49 -5.66 13.52
C ASP A 34 -28.04 -5.31 13.18
N HIS A 35 -27.49 -4.23 13.74
CA HIS A 35 -26.14 -3.77 13.43
C HIS A 35 -25.02 -4.68 13.98
N ILE A 36 -25.17 -5.26 15.18
CA ILE A 36 -24.20 -6.23 15.73
C ILE A 36 -24.22 -7.49 14.85
N GLU A 37 -25.43 -7.92 14.51
CA GLU A 37 -25.72 -9.11 13.73
C GLU A 37 -25.23 -9.00 12.28
N GLN A 38 -25.47 -7.87 11.61
CA GLN A 38 -24.91 -7.53 10.31
C GLN A 38 -23.38 -7.43 10.33
N ALA A 39 -22.78 -6.90 11.40
CA ALA A 39 -21.33 -6.87 11.56
C ALA A 39 -20.75 -8.29 11.71
N LEU A 40 -21.44 -9.17 12.44
CA LEU A 40 -21.04 -10.57 12.57
C LEU A 40 -21.20 -11.33 11.25
N LEU A 41 -22.28 -11.09 10.50
CA LEU A 41 -22.50 -11.68 9.17
C LEU A 41 -21.43 -11.21 8.16
N LYS A 42 -21.05 -9.93 8.17
CA LYS A 42 -19.93 -9.42 7.36
C LYS A 42 -18.60 -10.07 7.73
N ALA A 43 -18.35 -10.27 9.02
CA ALA A 43 -17.15 -10.97 9.49
C ALA A 43 -17.14 -12.45 9.08
N HIS A 44 -18.29 -13.12 9.16
CA HIS A 44 -18.53 -14.48 8.69
C HIS A 44 -18.25 -14.61 7.19
N HIS A 45 -18.85 -13.76 6.37
CA HIS A 45 -18.66 -13.78 4.92
C HIS A 45 -17.20 -13.54 4.52
N ARG A 46 -16.50 -12.58 5.15
CA ARG A 46 -15.07 -12.34 4.91
C ARG A 46 -14.20 -13.51 5.36
N ALA A 47 -14.49 -14.15 6.49
CA ALA A 47 -13.77 -15.35 6.94
C ALA A 47 -13.93 -16.51 5.94
N LEU A 48 -15.16 -16.78 5.47
CA LEU A 48 -15.47 -17.81 4.50
C LEU A 48 -14.84 -17.54 3.12
N GLU A 49 -14.78 -16.29 2.67
CA GLU A 49 -14.12 -15.92 1.40
C GLU A 49 -12.62 -16.18 1.42
N LYS A 50 -11.97 -15.95 2.56
CA LYS A 50 -10.55 -16.27 2.72
C LYS A 50 -10.29 -17.77 2.87
N ILE A 51 -11.19 -18.52 3.51
CA ILE A 51 -11.15 -19.99 3.51
C ILE A 51 -11.35 -20.55 2.09
N CYS A 52 -12.24 -19.94 1.29
CA CYS A 52 -12.40 -20.29 -0.12
C CYS A 52 -11.12 -20.02 -0.91
N GLY A 53 -10.51 -18.85 -0.73
CA GLY A 53 -9.22 -18.50 -1.34
C GLY A 53 -8.05 -19.39 -0.91
N TYR A 54 -8.08 -19.90 0.33
CA TYR A 54 -7.15 -20.94 0.78
C TYR A 54 -7.38 -22.26 0.04
N CYS A 55 -8.63 -22.75 -0.01
CA CYS A 55 -8.96 -24.01 -0.68
C CYS A 55 -8.58 -23.98 -2.17
N GLN A 56 -8.76 -22.83 -2.84
CA GLN A 56 -8.35 -22.60 -4.24
C GLN A 56 -6.84 -22.80 -4.49
N GLY A 57 -5.99 -22.61 -3.48
CA GLY A 57 -4.54 -22.80 -3.58
C GLY A 57 -4.06 -24.22 -3.29
N THR A 58 -4.97 -25.20 -3.08
CA THR A 58 -4.59 -26.57 -2.70
C THR A 58 -4.65 -27.54 -3.87
N PRO A 59 -3.72 -28.51 -3.99
CA PRO A 59 -3.76 -29.53 -5.06
C PRO A 59 -5.07 -30.33 -5.09
N GLU A 60 -5.75 -30.48 -3.96
CA GLU A 60 -7.03 -31.17 -3.84
C GLU A 60 -8.21 -30.37 -4.45
N TRP A 61 -8.01 -29.10 -4.83
CA TRP A 61 -9.05 -28.21 -5.38
C TRP A 61 -9.66 -28.73 -6.68
N GLU A 62 -8.83 -29.13 -7.66
CA GLU A 62 -9.32 -29.49 -9.01
C GLU A 62 -10.35 -30.64 -8.99
N GLY A 63 -10.20 -31.59 -8.06
CA GLY A 63 -11.14 -32.70 -7.88
C GLY A 63 -12.34 -32.42 -6.97
N THR A 64 -12.34 -31.32 -6.21
CA THR A 64 -13.36 -31.04 -5.17
C THR A 64 -14.01 -29.66 -5.25
N GLN A 65 -13.55 -28.79 -6.15
CA GLN A 65 -14.02 -27.40 -6.34
C GLN A 65 -15.55 -27.25 -6.35
N PRO A 66 -16.35 -28.02 -7.12
CA PRO A 66 -17.81 -27.85 -7.13
C PRO A 66 -18.43 -28.14 -5.76
N GLN A 67 -17.88 -29.10 -5.03
CA GLN A 67 -18.34 -29.49 -3.70
C GLN A 67 -17.93 -28.44 -2.66
N ILE A 68 -16.69 -27.94 -2.70
CA ILE A 68 -16.23 -26.88 -1.78
C ILE A 68 -17.03 -25.59 -1.99
N LEU A 69 -17.21 -25.14 -3.23
CA LEU A 69 -18.00 -23.94 -3.53
C LEU A 69 -19.46 -24.08 -3.12
N ALA A 70 -20.09 -25.24 -3.40
CA ALA A 70 -21.45 -25.51 -2.94
C ALA A 70 -21.57 -25.50 -1.41
N ARG A 71 -20.64 -26.13 -0.68
CA ARG A 71 -20.65 -26.13 0.79
C ARG A 71 -20.31 -24.77 1.40
N ILE A 72 -19.44 -23.96 0.79
CA ILE A 72 -19.17 -22.58 1.24
C ILE A 72 -20.37 -21.66 1.00
N ASN A 73 -21.08 -21.81 -0.13
CA ASN A 73 -22.31 -21.05 -0.37
C ASN A 73 -23.43 -21.49 0.57
N GLN A 74 -23.56 -22.79 0.87
CA GLN A 74 -24.44 -23.28 1.92
C GLN A 74 -24.09 -22.68 3.28
N LEU A 75 -22.80 -22.59 3.64
CA LEU A 75 -22.33 -21.95 4.88
C LEU A 75 -22.68 -20.45 5.00
N LYS A 76 -22.72 -19.72 3.86
CA LYS A 76 -23.19 -18.33 3.83
C LYS A 76 -24.69 -18.28 4.09
N GLN A 77 -25.47 -19.08 3.37
CA GLN A 77 -26.93 -19.18 3.50
C GLN A 77 -27.37 -19.67 4.90
N ASP A 78 -26.72 -20.70 5.43
CA ASP A 78 -26.94 -21.21 6.79
C ASP A 78 -26.64 -20.11 7.83
N GLY A 79 -25.62 -19.27 7.60
CA GLY A 79 -25.31 -18.13 8.48
C GLY A 79 -26.42 -17.07 8.49
N GLU A 80 -27.03 -16.80 7.33
CA GLU A 80 -28.20 -15.91 7.20
C GLU A 80 -29.47 -16.52 7.83
N VAL A 81 -29.65 -17.85 7.75
CA VAL A 81 -30.77 -18.57 8.39
C VAL A 81 -30.61 -18.69 9.91
N ILE A 82 -29.39 -18.92 10.41
CA ILE A 82 -29.09 -18.99 11.85
C ILE A 82 -29.39 -17.65 12.52
N LEU A 83 -29.14 -16.53 11.84
CA LEU A 83 -29.55 -15.20 12.29
C LEU A 83 -31.08 -15.09 12.47
N GLY A 84 -31.87 -15.55 11.50
CA GLY A 84 -33.33 -15.65 11.64
C GLY A 84 -33.82 -16.68 12.67
N MET A 85 -32.98 -17.61 13.13
CA MET A 85 -33.32 -18.56 14.20
C MET A 85 -32.95 -18.05 15.61
N VAL A 86 -31.98 -17.13 15.72
CA VAL A 86 -31.63 -16.45 16.98
C VAL A 86 -32.76 -15.51 17.45
N GLU A 87 -33.71 -15.19 16.56
CA GLU A 87 -34.95 -14.47 16.90
C GLU A 87 -35.84 -15.20 17.95
N ALA A 88 -35.61 -16.49 18.23
CA ALA A 88 -36.53 -17.33 19.02
C ALA A 88 -35.89 -18.16 20.18
N GLY A 89 -35.51 -17.49 21.28
CA GLY A 89 -35.82 -18.00 22.64
C GLY A 89 -34.75 -18.67 23.53
N GLN A 90 -34.45 -17.96 24.63
CA GLN A 90 -34.19 -18.43 26.03
C GLN A 90 -32.91 -19.21 26.45
N SER A 91 -32.28 -18.66 27.51
CA SER A 91 -31.29 -19.20 28.47
C SER A 91 -31.78 -20.46 29.25
N PRO A 92 -30.95 -21.23 30.02
CA PRO A 92 -29.90 -20.75 30.97
C PRO A 92 -28.62 -21.62 31.17
N GLY A 93 -27.63 -21.13 31.94
CA GLY A 93 -26.55 -21.98 32.51
C GLY A 93 -25.24 -21.32 32.97
N VAL A 94 -25.11 -21.10 34.28
CA VAL A 94 -23.94 -20.59 35.07
C VAL A 94 -22.68 -21.51 34.86
N GLU A 95 -21.39 -21.16 34.95
CA GLU A 95 -20.61 -20.14 35.71
C GLU A 95 -19.30 -19.69 34.95
N GLY A 96 -18.28 -19.17 35.67
CA GLY A 96 -16.83 -19.41 35.42
C GLY A 96 -16.02 -18.33 34.65
N GLY A 97 -15.20 -17.54 35.37
CA GLY A 97 -14.45 -16.38 34.83
C GLY A 97 -13.11 -16.65 34.13
N LEU A 98 -12.72 -15.80 33.17
CA LEU A 98 -11.76 -16.03 32.07
C LEU A 98 -10.25 -15.78 32.34
N GLY A 99 -9.40 -16.78 32.05
CA GLY A 99 -7.96 -16.64 31.76
C GLY A 99 -7.54 -17.18 30.37
N GLN A 100 -6.26 -17.08 29.99
CA GLN A 100 -5.74 -17.59 28.70
C GLN A 100 -6.12 -19.06 28.37
N PRO A 101 -6.04 -20.03 29.31
CA PRO A 101 -6.45 -21.43 29.05
C PRO A 101 -7.93 -21.58 28.64
N GLN A 102 -8.73 -20.57 28.98
CA GLN A 102 -10.19 -20.61 28.95
C GLN A 102 -10.74 -19.92 27.70
N GLN A 103 -9.99 -19.00 27.11
CA GLN A 103 -10.20 -18.57 25.72
C GLN A 103 -10.01 -19.73 24.73
N GLN A 104 -9.01 -20.59 24.98
CA GLN A 104 -8.79 -21.81 24.20
C GLN A 104 -9.92 -22.83 24.39
N GLU A 105 -10.45 -22.98 25.61
CA GLU A 105 -11.59 -23.85 25.89
C GLU A 105 -12.90 -23.31 25.28
N ILE A 106 -13.18 -22.00 25.33
CA ILE A 106 -14.32 -21.39 24.61
C ILE A 106 -14.18 -21.58 23.10
N ALA A 107 -12.99 -21.38 22.54
CA ALA A 107 -12.73 -21.60 21.12
C ALA A 107 -12.99 -23.05 20.71
N LYS A 108 -12.50 -24.01 21.50
CA LYS A 108 -12.72 -25.44 21.32
C LYS A 108 -14.20 -25.83 21.43
N GLN A 109 -14.93 -25.28 22.40
CA GLN A 109 -16.37 -25.50 22.56
C GLN A 109 -17.18 -24.88 21.42
N LEU A 110 -16.81 -23.69 20.92
CA LEU A 110 -17.40 -23.09 19.72
C LEU A 110 -17.20 -23.98 18.50
N THR A 111 -15.96 -24.42 18.22
CA THR A 111 -15.67 -25.33 17.12
C THR A 111 -16.44 -26.64 17.25
N GLN A 112 -16.52 -27.23 18.45
CA GLN A 112 -17.30 -28.45 18.69
C GLN A 112 -18.82 -28.26 18.52
N ARG A 113 -19.38 -27.09 18.88
CA ARG A 113 -20.80 -26.79 18.62
C ARG A 113 -21.07 -26.62 17.13
N LEU A 114 -20.21 -25.88 16.42
CA LEU A 114 -20.29 -25.74 14.96
C LEU A 114 -20.21 -27.10 14.25
N GLU A 115 -19.33 -28.01 14.70
CA GLU A 115 -19.22 -29.39 14.19
C GLU A 115 -20.39 -30.32 14.56
N GLN A 116 -21.22 -29.93 15.54
CA GLN A 116 -22.43 -30.66 15.93
C GLN A 116 -23.68 -30.15 15.21
N GLU A 117 -23.81 -28.82 15.08
CA GLU A 117 -24.90 -28.16 14.36
C GLU A 117 -24.78 -28.40 12.84
N HIS A 118 -23.58 -28.25 12.27
CA HIS A 118 -23.32 -28.48 10.85
C HIS A 118 -22.87 -29.92 10.59
N GLN A 119 -23.80 -30.88 10.61
CA GLN A 119 -23.52 -32.31 10.34
C GLN A 119 -22.71 -32.55 9.05
N TRP A 120 -22.89 -31.71 8.04
CA TRP A 120 -22.19 -31.79 6.76
C TRP A 120 -20.66 -31.59 6.85
N LEU A 121 -20.13 -30.98 7.93
CA LEU A 121 -18.68 -30.89 8.16
C LEU A 121 -18.00 -32.28 8.23
N ARG A 122 -18.76 -33.33 8.57
CA ARG A 122 -18.29 -34.72 8.58
C ARG A 122 -18.22 -35.35 7.18
N GLU A 123 -18.90 -34.75 6.21
CA GLU A 123 -18.96 -35.17 4.80
C GLU A 123 -18.15 -34.23 3.89
N ALA A 124 -17.58 -33.17 4.44
CA ALA A 124 -16.85 -32.16 3.69
C ALA A 124 -15.46 -32.67 3.25
N PRO A 125 -14.91 -32.18 2.12
CA PRO A 125 -13.55 -32.50 1.70
C PRO A 125 -12.55 -32.23 2.84
N PRO A 126 -11.59 -33.15 3.13
CA PRO A 126 -10.68 -33.00 4.27
C PRO A 126 -9.83 -31.71 4.27
N VAL A 127 -9.64 -31.09 3.10
CA VAL A 127 -9.01 -29.78 2.97
C VAL A 127 -9.88 -28.65 3.53
N LEU A 128 -11.19 -28.66 3.24
CA LEU A 128 -12.15 -27.67 3.76
C LEU A 128 -12.33 -27.84 5.28
N VAL A 129 -12.39 -29.08 5.78
CA VAL A 129 -12.49 -29.37 7.22
C VAL A 129 -11.29 -28.80 7.98
N ARG A 130 -10.06 -29.10 7.52
CA ARG A 130 -8.82 -28.57 8.12
C ARG A 130 -8.73 -27.04 8.05
N ALA A 131 -9.11 -26.45 6.92
CA ALA A 131 -9.14 -25.00 6.75
C ALA A 131 -10.13 -24.32 7.70
N PHE A 132 -11.35 -24.86 7.79
CA PHE A 132 -12.40 -24.33 8.66
C PHE A 132 -12.00 -24.45 10.13
N GLN A 133 -11.58 -25.63 10.58
CA GLN A 133 -11.13 -25.87 11.96
C GLN A 133 -9.94 -24.98 12.38
N GLY A 134 -8.99 -24.74 11.48
CA GLY A 134 -7.78 -23.97 11.78
C GLY A 134 -7.91 -22.45 11.64
N LEU A 135 -8.77 -21.97 10.73
CA LEU A 135 -8.78 -20.56 10.31
C LEU A 135 -10.10 -19.83 10.57
N TYR A 136 -11.24 -20.52 10.60
CA TYR A 136 -12.55 -19.87 10.65
C TYR A 136 -12.73 -18.98 11.88
N LEU A 137 -12.55 -19.53 13.08
CA LEU A 137 -12.78 -18.78 14.32
C LEU A 137 -11.77 -17.63 14.53
N PRO A 138 -10.44 -17.79 14.30
CA PRO A 138 -9.51 -16.66 14.31
C PRO A 138 -9.91 -15.54 13.35
N MET A 139 -10.34 -15.88 12.12
CA MET A 139 -10.69 -14.89 11.10
C MET A 139 -12.04 -14.22 11.38
N LEU A 140 -13.02 -14.95 11.90
CA LEU A 140 -14.30 -14.40 12.35
C LEU A 140 -14.10 -13.37 13.47
N VAL A 141 -13.30 -13.70 14.49
CA VAL A 141 -12.96 -12.77 15.59
C VAL A 141 -12.18 -11.56 15.09
N HIS A 142 -11.23 -11.75 14.17
CA HIS A 142 -10.48 -10.65 13.55
C HIS A 142 -11.39 -9.69 12.77
N TYR A 143 -12.19 -10.19 11.82
CA TYR A 143 -13.06 -9.34 11.01
C TYR A 143 -14.18 -8.68 11.83
N PHE A 144 -14.69 -9.35 12.86
CA PHE A 144 -15.68 -8.75 13.76
C PHE A 144 -15.08 -7.60 14.58
N ARG A 145 -13.81 -7.73 15.03
CA ARG A 145 -13.07 -6.62 15.66
C ARG A 145 -12.82 -5.46 14.69
N LEU A 146 -12.60 -5.71 13.40
CA LEU A 146 -12.49 -4.64 12.40
C LEU A 146 -13.83 -3.92 12.17
N GLU A 147 -14.96 -4.65 12.10
CA GLU A 147 -16.28 -4.00 12.07
C GLU A 147 -16.51 -3.16 13.33
N ILE A 148 -16.14 -3.63 14.53
CA ILE A 148 -16.24 -2.82 15.77
C ILE A 148 -15.32 -1.58 15.73
N LYS A 149 -14.11 -1.68 15.14
CA LYS A 149 -13.15 -0.56 15.05
C LYS A 149 -13.63 0.54 14.10
N TYR A 150 -14.22 0.17 12.96
CA TYR A 150 -14.57 1.11 11.88
C TYR A 150 -16.06 1.42 11.75
N ASN A 151 -16.96 0.68 12.43
CA ASN A 151 -18.39 0.95 12.46
C ASN A 151 -18.81 1.59 13.79
N ASP A 152 -18.92 2.91 13.78
CA ASP A 152 -19.31 3.74 14.92
C ASP A 152 -20.64 3.32 15.57
N VAL A 153 -21.59 2.80 14.78
CA VAL A 153 -22.90 2.34 15.29
C VAL A 153 -22.73 1.06 16.10
N VAL A 154 -21.94 0.10 15.60
CA VAL A 154 -21.66 -1.17 16.29
C VAL A 154 -20.83 -0.93 17.55
N PHE A 155 -19.81 -0.07 17.45
CA PHE A 155 -19.01 0.35 18.59
C PHE A 155 -19.86 0.93 19.72
N ARG A 156 -20.65 1.98 19.43
CA ARG A 156 -21.53 2.62 20.43
C ARG A 156 -22.52 1.62 21.00
N THR A 157 -23.12 0.79 20.17
CA THR A 157 -24.10 -0.24 20.56
C THR A 157 -23.57 -1.23 21.59
N LEU A 158 -22.30 -1.65 21.47
CA LEU A 158 -21.64 -2.56 22.39
C LEU A 158 -21.10 -1.85 23.63
N ALA A 159 -20.52 -0.66 23.47
CA ALA A 159 -19.90 0.11 24.55
C ALA A 159 -20.91 0.75 25.50
N HIS A 160 -22.08 1.19 25.03
CA HIS A 160 -23.06 1.98 25.79
C HIS A 160 -23.46 1.35 27.13
N ASP A 161 -23.58 0.02 27.19
CA ASP A 161 -24.00 -0.68 28.42
C ASP A 161 -22.87 -0.82 29.44
N LEU A 162 -21.66 -1.15 28.96
CA LEU A 162 -20.44 -1.15 29.78
C LEU A 162 -20.24 0.22 30.43
N LEU A 163 -20.61 1.29 29.73
CA LEU A 163 -20.59 2.66 30.22
C LEU A 163 -21.76 3.01 31.13
N THR A 164 -22.94 2.44 30.92
CA THR A 164 -24.10 2.70 31.79
C THR A 164 -23.94 2.04 33.16
N GLU A 165 -23.27 0.89 33.24
CA GLU A 165 -22.91 0.23 34.52
C GLU A 165 -21.78 0.97 35.27
N ILE A 166 -20.79 1.50 34.56
CA ILE A 166 -19.74 2.37 35.16
C ILE A 166 -20.33 3.74 35.54
N GLY A 167 -21.26 4.25 34.73
CA GLY A 167 -21.84 5.58 34.74
C GLY A 167 -22.91 5.85 35.80
N GLY A 168 -22.84 5.20 36.97
CA GLY A 168 -23.66 5.58 38.13
C GLY A 168 -23.42 7.03 38.59
N LYS A 169 -22.34 7.68 38.12
CA LYS A 169 -22.05 9.11 38.24
C LYS A 169 -21.28 9.60 37.01
N VAL A 170 -21.36 10.92 36.75
CA VAL A 170 -20.58 11.75 35.79
C VAL A 170 -21.19 11.95 34.40
N GLY A 171 -21.46 13.22 34.06
CA GLY A 171 -22.01 13.63 32.76
C GLY A 171 -20.96 14.01 31.73
N ASN A 172 -20.14 13.04 31.27
CA ASN A 172 -19.24 13.28 30.13
C ASN A 172 -18.93 11.99 29.34
N ILE A 173 -19.99 11.39 28.82
CA ILE A 173 -20.03 10.08 28.14
C ILE A 173 -18.97 9.97 27.02
N ASP A 174 -18.78 11.01 26.20
CA ASP A 174 -17.81 10.98 25.09
C ASP A 174 -16.36 10.79 25.54
N ARG A 175 -15.99 11.32 26.71
CA ARG A 175 -14.63 11.17 27.27
C ARG A 175 -14.38 9.73 27.73
N GLU A 176 -15.39 9.06 28.27
CA GLU A 176 -15.29 7.64 28.65
C GLU A 176 -15.38 6.73 27.42
N HIS A 177 -16.20 7.06 26.40
CA HIS A 177 -16.18 6.39 25.08
C HIS A 177 -14.76 6.38 24.49
N GLN A 178 -14.06 7.52 24.56
CA GLN A 178 -12.71 7.64 24.01
C GLN A 178 -11.65 6.92 24.86
N GLN A 179 -11.79 6.90 26.19
CA GLN A 179 -10.93 6.09 27.07
C GLN A 179 -11.16 4.59 26.92
N ILE A 180 -12.40 4.15 26.67
CA ILE A 180 -12.71 2.75 26.34
C ILE A 180 -12.17 2.41 24.95
N ARG A 181 -12.24 3.32 23.96
CA ARG A 181 -11.56 3.16 22.67
C ARG A 181 -10.06 2.94 22.85
N VAL A 182 -9.38 3.82 23.59
CA VAL A 182 -7.94 3.69 23.87
C VAL A 182 -7.62 2.40 24.64
N ARG A 183 -8.44 1.97 25.61
CA ARG A 183 -8.23 0.67 26.30
C ARG A 183 -8.53 -0.55 25.42
N ILE A 184 -9.45 -0.43 24.46
CA ILE A 184 -9.69 -1.44 23.44
C ILE A 184 -8.52 -1.48 22.48
N ASP A 185 -7.99 -0.34 22.01
CA ASP A 185 -6.80 -0.26 21.17
C ASP A 185 -5.57 -0.80 21.95
N GLU A 186 -5.32 -0.41 23.20
CA GLU A 186 -4.26 -0.98 24.06
C GLU A 186 -4.43 -2.50 24.28
N GLY A 187 -5.66 -2.98 24.48
CA GLY A 187 -5.97 -4.40 24.65
C GLY A 187 -5.86 -5.19 23.35
N VAL A 188 -6.16 -4.55 22.22
CA VAL A 188 -5.98 -5.05 20.85
C VAL A 188 -4.50 -5.08 20.51
N ASP A 189 -3.72 -4.04 20.81
CA ASP A 189 -2.28 -3.95 20.56
C ASP A 189 -1.49 -4.87 21.49
N THR A 190 -1.93 -5.06 22.75
CA THR A 190 -1.35 -6.07 23.65
C THR A 190 -1.70 -7.49 23.20
N PHE A 191 -2.91 -7.72 22.67
CA PHE A 191 -3.30 -9.00 22.10
C PHE A 191 -2.55 -9.26 20.78
N ILE A 192 -2.43 -8.27 19.89
CA ILE A 192 -1.61 -8.27 18.68
C ILE A 192 -0.15 -8.53 19.07
N ALA A 193 0.39 -7.90 20.10
CA ALA A 193 1.76 -8.19 20.59
C ALA A 193 1.91 -9.62 21.13
N SER A 194 0.93 -10.13 21.87
CA SER A 194 0.89 -11.56 22.24
C SER A 194 0.73 -12.50 21.04
N CYS A 195 0.16 -11.96 19.95
CA CYS A 195 0.04 -12.59 18.66
C CYS A 195 1.16 -12.20 17.68
N GLN A 196 2.19 -11.40 18.01
CA GLN A 196 3.21 -11.01 17.03
C GLN A 196 4.05 -12.23 16.63
N GLY A 197 4.32 -13.12 17.58
CA GLY A 197 4.88 -14.46 17.30
C GLY A 197 3.91 -15.42 16.59
N LEU A 198 2.61 -15.11 16.54
CA LEU A 198 1.62 -15.78 15.70
C LEU A 198 1.47 -15.12 14.33
N ASP A 199 1.62 -13.80 14.19
CA ASP A 199 1.58 -13.05 12.94
C ASP A 199 2.85 -13.24 12.12
N GLU A 200 4.04 -13.32 12.74
CA GLU A 200 5.24 -13.74 12.02
C GLU A 200 5.12 -15.20 11.58
N ARG A 201 4.59 -16.09 12.43
CA ARG A 201 4.34 -17.49 12.05
C ARG A 201 3.23 -17.64 11.03
N PHE A 202 2.19 -16.81 11.06
CA PHE A 202 1.06 -16.80 10.13
C PHE A 202 1.46 -16.15 8.81
N ASN A 203 2.31 -15.13 8.81
CA ASN A 203 2.91 -14.56 7.60
C ASN A 203 4.02 -15.45 7.01
N GLN A 204 4.78 -16.17 7.84
CA GLN A 204 5.65 -17.27 7.37
C GLN A 204 4.81 -18.38 6.76
N VAL A 205 3.78 -18.87 7.46
CA VAL A 205 2.87 -19.90 6.95
C VAL A 205 2.12 -19.42 5.70
N LEU A 206 1.71 -18.16 5.60
CA LEU A 206 1.17 -17.58 4.37
C LEU A 206 2.24 -17.47 3.27
N LYS A 207 3.50 -17.14 3.56
CA LYS A 207 4.61 -17.18 2.57
C LYS A 207 4.88 -18.61 2.10
N THR A 208 4.86 -19.58 3.00
CA THR A 208 5.13 -21.00 2.72
C THR A 208 3.95 -21.68 2.02
N LEU A 209 2.71 -21.27 2.28
CA LEU A 209 1.48 -21.85 1.69
C LEU A 209 0.97 -21.11 0.44
N LYS A 210 1.30 -19.82 0.23
CA LYS A 210 0.92 -19.10 -1.01
C LYS A 210 1.73 -19.50 -2.25
N GLY A 211 2.74 -20.38 -2.11
CA GLY A 211 3.53 -20.87 -3.23
C GLY A 211 4.09 -19.75 -4.10
N THR A 212 4.93 -18.89 -3.52
CA THR A 212 5.65 -17.76 -4.15
C THR A 212 5.39 -17.56 -5.65
N SER A 213 4.34 -16.82 -6.00
CA SER A 213 4.38 -16.01 -7.22
C SER A 213 5.23 -14.79 -6.88
N PRO A 214 6.49 -14.70 -7.34
CA PRO A 214 7.35 -13.60 -6.96
C PRO A 214 6.76 -12.30 -7.51
N VAL A 215 6.53 -11.35 -6.61
CA VAL A 215 6.82 -9.95 -6.94
C VAL A 215 8.23 -9.96 -7.57
N PRO A 216 8.46 -9.36 -8.76
CA PRO A 216 9.75 -9.49 -9.43
C PRO A 216 10.85 -9.06 -8.47
N ALA A 217 11.89 -9.89 -8.31
CA ALA A 217 12.88 -9.74 -7.25
C ALA A 217 13.49 -8.32 -7.25
N ASP A 218 13.80 -7.82 -8.44
CA ASP A 218 14.25 -6.47 -8.75
C ASP A 218 13.39 -5.34 -8.15
N PHE A 219 12.07 -5.54 -8.07
CA PHE A 219 11.12 -4.52 -7.60
C PHE A 219 10.64 -4.76 -6.16
N SER A 220 11.13 -5.81 -5.47
CA SER A 220 10.66 -6.16 -4.13
C SER A 220 10.90 -5.05 -3.10
N ALA A 221 12.11 -4.47 -3.08
CA ALA A 221 12.47 -3.34 -2.23
C ALA A 221 11.65 -2.08 -2.57
N PHE A 222 11.52 -1.75 -3.86
CA PHE A 222 10.73 -0.60 -4.33
C PHE A 222 9.25 -0.75 -3.94
N ILE A 223 8.64 -1.93 -4.13
CA ILE A 223 7.25 -2.16 -3.73
C ILE A 223 7.09 -2.08 -2.22
N GLN A 224 8.02 -2.63 -1.42
CA GLN A 224 7.99 -2.51 0.03
C GLN A 224 8.07 -1.03 0.47
N GLU A 225 8.97 -0.25 -0.12
CA GLU A 225 9.13 1.19 0.13
C GLU A 225 7.88 1.99 -0.27
N LYS A 226 7.28 1.72 -1.43
CA LYS A 226 6.07 2.42 -1.91
C LYS A 226 4.78 1.98 -1.23
N THR A 227 4.73 0.80 -0.61
CA THR A 227 3.57 0.32 0.17
C THR A 227 3.68 0.63 1.67
N GLN A 228 4.84 1.10 2.13
CA GLN A 228 5.01 1.59 3.50
C GLN A 228 4.04 2.74 3.79
N GLU A 229 3.19 2.56 4.80
CA GLU A 229 2.12 3.51 5.18
C GLU A 229 1.10 3.82 4.07
N PHE A 230 0.90 2.90 3.11
CA PHE A 230 -0.17 3.04 2.12
C PHE A 230 -1.55 3.11 2.81
N PHE A 231 -2.40 4.04 2.36
CA PHE A 231 -3.67 4.33 2.99
C PHE A 231 -4.77 4.64 1.97
N GLY A 232 -5.95 4.01 2.13
CA GLY A 232 -7.14 4.28 1.35
C GLY A 232 -7.08 3.82 -0.11
N ARG A 233 -7.73 4.58 -1.01
CA ARG A 233 -7.81 4.37 -2.46
C ARG A 233 -8.62 3.17 -2.94
N GLU A 234 -9.44 2.57 -2.07
CA GLU A 234 -10.30 1.42 -2.41
C GLU A 234 -11.15 1.63 -3.68
N PHE A 235 -11.66 2.85 -3.87
CA PHE A 235 -12.44 3.23 -5.06
C PHE A 235 -11.70 3.02 -6.39
N VAL A 236 -10.37 3.14 -6.41
CA VAL A 236 -9.58 2.92 -7.64
C VAL A 236 -9.42 1.42 -7.92
N PHE A 237 -9.25 0.59 -6.88
CA PHE A 237 -9.22 -0.86 -7.01
C PHE A 237 -10.57 -1.40 -7.51
N GLU A 238 -11.68 -0.83 -7.01
CA GLU A 238 -13.02 -1.14 -7.52
C GLU A 238 -13.19 -0.80 -9.02
N GLU A 239 -12.69 0.35 -9.49
CA GLU A 239 -12.78 0.71 -10.91
C GLU A 239 -11.90 -0.17 -11.81
N ILE A 240 -10.69 -0.52 -11.36
CA ILE A 240 -9.86 -1.55 -12.03
C ILE A 240 -10.63 -2.87 -12.12
N GLN A 241 -11.29 -3.28 -11.03
CA GLN A 241 -12.09 -4.50 -11.00
C GLN A 241 -13.29 -4.40 -11.96
N LYS A 242 -14.06 -3.32 -11.95
CA LYS A 242 -15.22 -3.09 -12.84
C LYS A 242 -14.79 -3.12 -14.32
N PHE A 243 -13.69 -2.47 -14.67
CA PHE A 243 -13.11 -2.52 -16.02
C PHE A 243 -12.79 -3.97 -16.44
N CYS A 244 -12.05 -4.70 -15.62
CA CYS A 244 -11.65 -6.08 -15.88
C CYS A 244 -12.83 -7.07 -15.94
N HIS A 245 -14.01 -6.73 -15.42
CA HIS A 245 -15.24 -7.53 -15.57
C HIS A 245 -16.10 -7.12 -16.77
N LYS A 246 -16.09 -5.83 -17.13
CA LYS A 246 -16.89 -5.26 -18.22
C LYS A 246 -16.25 -5.50 -19.60
N GLN A 247 -14.93 -5.44 -19.68
CA GLN A 247 -14.17 -5.66 -20.91
C GLN A 247 -13.61 -7.09 -20.94
N ALA A 248 -13.44 -7.67 -22.13
CA ALA A 248 -12.78 -8.96 -22.30
C ALA A 248 -11.24 -8.86 -22.35
N LYS A 249 -10.72 -7.64 -22.42
CA LYS A 249 -9.29 -7.23 -22.51
C LYS A 249 -9.20 -5.71 -22.55
N GLY A 250 -8.04 -5.14 -22.27
CA GLY A 250 -7.80 -3.71 -22.54
C GLY A 250 -6.74 -3.04 -21.68
N TYR A 251 -6.69 -1.72 -21.81
CA TYR A 251 -5.81 -0.82 -21.07
C TYR A 251 -6.62 0.06 -20.10
N PHE A 252 -6.36 -0.08 -18.80
CA PHE A 252 -6.84 0.83 -17.77
C PHE A 252 -5.71 1.80 -17.42
N ILE A 253 -5.95 3.10 -17.53
CA ILE A 253 -4.89 4.12 -17.47
C ILE A 253 -5.19 5.08 -16.33
N ILE A 254 -4.47 4.96 -15.23
CA ILE A 254 -4.58 5.83 -14.05
C ILE A 254 -3.80 7.11 -14.32
N GLU A 255 -4.52 8.21 -14.43
CA GLU A 255 -3.95 9.54 -14.61
C GLU A 255 -4.11 10.37 -13.34
N ALA A 256 -3.05 11.11 -13.00
CA ALA A 256 -3.04 12.11 -11.94
C ALA A 256 -1.77 12.96 -12.01
N GLU A 257 -1.74 14.07 -11.29
CA GLU A 257 -0.53 14.86 -11.08
C GLU A 257 0.55 14.09 -10.27
N PRO A 258 1.81 14.58 -10.25
CA PRO A 258 2.86 14.07 -9.37
C PRO A 258 2.48 14.18 -7.89
N GLY A 259 2.92 13.22 -7.07
CA GLY A 259 2.68 13.25 -5.62
C GLY A 259 1.34 12.68 -5.15
N VAL A 260 0.35 12.51 -6.03
CA VAL A 260 -0.99 11.99 -5.66
C VAL A 260 -0.96 10.52 -5.16
N GLY A 261 0.04 9.73 -5.56
CA GLY A 261 0.27 8.37 -5.06
C GLY A 261 0.17 7.23 -6.08
N LYS A 262 0.19 7.51 -7.40
CA LYS A 262 0.06 6.50 -8.48
C LYS A 262 0.97 5.26 -8.30
N SER A 263 2.27 5.47 -8.08
CA SER A 263 3.25 4.39 -7.88
C SER A 263 2.99 3.55 -6.64
N ALA A 264 2.53 4.18 -5.56
CA ALA A 264 2.17 3.52 -4.31
C ALA A 264 0.89 2.67 -4.48
N LEU A 265 -0.11 3.21 -5.17
CA LEU A 265 -1.33 2.51 -5.56
C LEU A 265 -1.03 1.27 -6.42
N LEU A 266 -0.18 1.41 -7.44
CA LEU A 266 0.17 0.31 -8.32
C LEU A 266 1.05 -0.73 -7.61
N ALA A 267 1.99 -0.30 -6.77
CA ALA A 267 2.77 -1.20 -5.92
C ALA A 267 1.88 -2.00 -4.95
N GLN A 268 0.88 -1.34 -4.35
CA GLN A 268 -0.12 -2.01 -3.50
C GLN A 268 -0.95 -3.03 -4.28
N TYR A 269 -1.41 -2.67 -5.48
CA TYR A 269 -2.13 -3.57 -6.37
C TYR A 269 -1.30 -4.81 -6.72
N VAL A 270 -0.02 -4.63 -7.06
CA VAL A 270 0.92 -5.73 -7.35
C VAL A 270 1.16 -6.59 -6.11
N GLN A 271 1.31 -6.00 -4.93
CA GLN A 271 1.49 -6.74 -3.67
C GLN A 271 0.25 -7.57 -3.30
N GLN A 272 -0.95 -7.05 -3.53
CA GLN A 272 -2.21 -7.73 -3.23
C GLN A 272 -2.56 -8.84 -4.23
N THR A 273 -2.36 -8.59 -5.54
CA THR A 273 -2.75 -9.52 -6.61
C THR A 273 -1.63 -10.46 -7.05
N GLY A 274 -0.38 -10.10 -6.79
CA GLY A 274 0.79 -10.79 -7.33
C GLY A 274 0.84 -10.79 -8.86
N CYS A 275 0.24 -9.81 -9.55
CA CYS A 275 0.26 -9.72 -11.01
C CYS A 275 1.68 -9.46 -11.57
N LEU A 276 1.86 -9.55 -12.89
CA LEU A 276 3.13 -9.13 -13.50
C LEU A 276 3.27 -7.61 -13.39
N ALA A 277 4.51 -7.12 -13.26
CA ALA A 277 4.76 -5.72 -12.96
C ALA A 277 6.05 -5.19 -13.58
N TYR A 278 6.02 -3.94 -14.02
CA TYR A 278 7.21 -3.16 -14.35
C TYR A 278 7.06 -1.72 -13.88
N PHE A 279 8.11 -1.18 -13.25
CA PHE A 279 8.15 0.21 -12.81
C PHE A 279 9.22 0.93 -13.62
N ASN A 280 8.83 2.00 -14.32
CA ASN A 280 9.80 2.96 -14.85
C ASN A 280 10.28 3.81 -13.68
N ILE A 281 11.58 3.85 -13.44
CA ILE A 281 12.17 4.54 -12.30
C ILE A 281 13.32 5.41 -12.80
N LEU A 282 13.07 6.70 -13.01
CA LEU A 282 14.08 7.61 -13.53
C LEU A 282 15.32 7.70 -12.62
N SER A 283 15.15 7.68 -11.29
CA SER A 283 16.27 7.75 -10.34
C SER A 283 17.23 6.55 -10.45
N GLU A 284 16.76 5.40 -10.96
CA GLU A 284 17.56 4.19 -11.17
C GLU A 284 18.02 4.04 -12.63
N ASN A 285 17.73 5.02 -13.49
CA ASN A 285 17.92 4.92 -14.95
C ASN A 285 17.20 3.71 -15.58
N ARG A 286 16.20 3.12 -14.90
CA ARG A 286 15.37 2.01 -15.39
C ARG A 286 14.16 2.58 -16.14
N THR A 287 14.44 3.16 -17.31
CA THR A 287 13.46 3.88 -18.14
C THR A 287 13.50 3.49 -19.62
N SER A 288 14.35 2.51 -19.99
CA SER A 288 14.47 2.07 -21.37
C SER A 288 13.34 1.11 -21.76
N THR A 289 13.00 1.11 -23.06
CA THR A 289 12.05 0.14 -23.62
C THR A 289 12.62 -1.28 -23.63
N ASP A 290 13.93 -1.43 -23.78
CA ASP A 290 14.62 -2.72 -23.78
C ASP A 290 14.50 -3.41 -22.42
N ASP A 291 14.71 -2.69 -21.31
CA ASP A 291 14.55 -3.20 -19.94
C ASP A 291 13.11 -3.65 -19.65
N PHE A 292 12.11 -2.90 -20.12
CA PHE A 292 10.70 -3.29 -20.03
C PHE A 292 10.42 -4.61 -20.76
N ILE A 293 10.84 -4.73 -22.03
CA ILE A 293 10.61 -5.94 -22.81
C ILE A 293 11.35 -7.12 -22.18
N LYS A 294 12.60 -6.94 -21.74
CA LYS A 294 13.36 -7.97 -21.02
C LYS A 294 12.62 -8.45 -19.77
N SER A 295 12.23 -7.52 -18.90
CA SER A 295 11.60 -7.85 -17.62
C SER A 295 10.23 -8.51 -17.78
N ILE A 296 9.32 -7.94 -18.57
CA ILE A 296 7.97 -8.49 -18.74
C ILE A 296 8.00 -9.83 -19.50
N CYS A 297 8.82 -9.98 -20.53
CA CYS A 297 8.95 -11.26 -21.23
C CYS A 297 9.55 -12.35 -20.33
N ALA A 298 10.59 -12.04 -19.52
CA ALA A 298 11.15 -12.98 -18.56
C ALA A 298 10.13 -13.39 -17.49
N GLN A 299 9.33 -12.44 -16.98
CA GLN A 299 8.22 -12.72 -16.07
C GLN A 299 7.14 -13.62 -16.70
N LEU A 300 6.75 -13.36 -17.96
CA LEU A 300 5.79 -14.19 -18.70
C LEU A 300 6.31 -15.63 -18.89
N ILE A 301 7.55 -15.77 -19.36
CA ILE A 301 8.20 -17.07 -19.57
C ILE A 301 8.27 -17.87 -18.28
N SER A 302 8.73 -17.24 -17.21
CA SER A 302 8.94 -17.90 -15.91
C SER A 302 7.61 -18.30 -15.25
N ARG A 303 6.62 -17.40 -15.25
CA ARG A 303 5.33 -17.63 -14.57
C ARG A 303 4.46 -18.65 -15.28
N TYR A 304 4.46 -18.64 -16.61
CA TYR A 304 3.58 -19.49 -17.42
C TYR A 304 4.31 -20.69 -18.03
N GLY A 305 5.59 -20.92 -17.69
CA GLY A 305 6.38 -22.04 -18.19
C GLY A 305 6.38 -22.09 -19.72
N LEU A 306 6.78 -20.99 -20.36
CA LEU A 306 6.88 -20.91 -21.82
C LEU A 306 8.24 -21.44 -22.28
N ALA A 307 8.29 -22.10 -23.44
CA ALA A 307 9.49 -22.80 -23.91
C ALA A 307 10.49 -21.84 -24.61
N TYR A 308 11.05 -20.91 -23.83
CA TYR A 308 12.06 -19.95 -24.27
C TYR A 308 13.18 -19.84 -23.24
N ASP A 309 14.41 -19.71 -23.72
CA ASP A 309 15.57 -19.53 -22.86
C ASP A 309 15.65 -18.10 -22.27
N LEU A 310 16.26 -18.00 -21.09
CA LEU A 310 16.59 -16.74 -20.41
C LEU A 310 18.10 -16.70 -20.13
N PRO A 311 18.78 -15.55 -20.26
CA PRO A 311 18.24 -14.25 -20.69
C PRO A 311 17.83 -14.23 -22.17
N LEU A 312 16.96 -13.27 -22.52
CA LEU A 312 16.45 -13.15 -23.89
C LEU A 312 17.55 -12.76 -24.89
N HIS A 313 17.48 -13.36 -26.08
CA HIS A 313 18.29 -12.92 -27.22
C HIS A 313 18.01 -11.43 -27.56
N PRO A 314 19.04 -10.59 -27.84
CA PRO A 314 18.85 -9.16 -28.10
C PRO A 314 17.87 -8.83 -29.24
N ASP A 315 17.70 -9.72 -30.21
CA ASP A 315 16.74 -9.50 -31.31
C ASP A 315 15.28 -9.50 -30.84
N ASN A 316 14.98 -10.16 -29.72
CA ASN A 316 13.63 -10.25 -29.15
C ASN A 316 13.15 -8.95 -28.48
N THR A 317 14.06 -7.99 -28.26
CA THR A 317 13.73 -6.70 -27.61
C THR A 317 13.67 -5.53 -28.60
N ARG A 318 14.13 -5.73 -29.84
CA ARG A 318 14.15 -4.70 -30.90
C ARG A 318 12.76 -4.18 -31.30
N ASN A 319 11.69 -4.91 -31.01
CA ASN A 319 10.30 -4.53 -31.31
C ASN A 319 9.29 -5.30 -30.45
N GLY A 320 8.02 -4.88 -30.48
CA GLY A 320 6.92 -5.49 -29.70
C GLY A 320 6.37 -6.84 -30.20
N ASN A 321 6.90 -7.43 -31.28
CA ASN A 321 6.36 -8.67 -31.83
C ASN A 321 6.55 -9.85 -30.87
N PHE A 322 7.71 -9.93 -30.21
CA PHE A 322 8.01 -11.01 -29.26
C PHE A 322 7.11 -10.93 -28.03
N LEU A 323 6.94 -9.73 -27.44
CA LEU A 323 5.98 -9.48 -26.37
C LEU A 323 4.56 -9.90 -26.79
N SER A 324 4.10 -9.47 -27.97
CA SER A 324 2.77 -9.83 -28.49
C SER A 324 2.56 -11.35 -28.63
N LYS A 325 3.61 -12.08 -29.03
CA LYS A 325 3.61 -13.54 -29.08
C LYS A 325 3.48 -14.16 -27.68
N LEU A 326 4.32 -13.74 -26.72
CA LEU A 326 4.30 -14.26 -25.36
C LEU A 326 2.98 -13.95 -24.63
N LEU A 327 2.38 -12.77 -24.85
CA LEU A 327 1.06 -12.44 -24.30
C LEU A 327 -0.02 -13.41 -24.82
N THR A 328 0.07 -13.83 -26.08
CA THR A 328 -0.87 -14.79 -26.68
C THR A 328 -0.68 -16.20 -26.09
N GLU A 329 0.57 -16.64 -25.93
CA GLU A 329 0.88 -17.95 -25.33
C GLU A 329 0.55 -18.01 -23.82
N ALA A 330 0.80 -16.92 -23.08
CA ALA A 330 0.44 -16.81 -21.68
C ALA A 330 -1.08 -16.74 -21.46
N ALA A 331 -1.81 -15.99 -22.29
CA ALA A 331 -3.28 -15.93 -22.25
C ALA A 331 -3.95 -17.29 -22.56
N ALA A 332 -3.28 -18.19 -23.27
CA ALA A 332 -3.76 -19.56 -23.46
C ALA A 332 -3.62 -20.45 -22.20
N LYS A 333 -2.93 -19.97 -21.16
CA LYS A 333 -2.67 -20.68 -19.89
C LYS A 333 -3.33 -20.02 -18.67
N THR A 334 -4.12 -18.95 -18.84
CA THR A 334 -4.88 -18.30 -17.75
C THR A 334 -6.12 -17.59 -18.27
N ASP A 335 -7.23 -17.67 -17.55
CA ASP A 335 -8.46 -16.93 -17.87
C ASP A 335 -8.27 -15.40 -17.75
N ARG A 336 -7.29 -14.96 -16.95
CA ARG A 336 -6.95 -13.54 -16.77
C ARG A 336 -5.44 -13.37 -16.60
N LEU A 337 -4.85 -12.53 -17.45
CA LEU A 337 -3.46 -12.06 -17.40
C LEU A 337 -3.49 -10.55 -17.14
N VAL A 338 -2.96 -10.12 -15.99
CA VAL A 338 -2.86 -8.69 -15.64
C VAL A 338 -1.40 -8.28 -15.57
N ILE A 339 -1.07 -7.15 -16.20
CA ILE A 339 0.26 -6.56 -16.23
C ILE A 339 0.17 -5.10 -15.77
N ALA A 340 0.85 -4.80 -14.67
CA ALA A 340 0.95 -3.45 -14.11
C ALA A 340 2.19 -2.74 -14.70
N VAL A 341 2.04 -1.51 -15.17
CA VAL A 341 3.17 -0.69 -15.68
C VAL A 341 3.10 0.72 -15.13
N ASP A 342 4.08 1.09 -14.29
CA ASP A 342 4.11 2.40 -13.65
C ASP A 342 4.83 3.46 -14.49
N ALA A 343 4.41 4.71 -14.35
CA ALA A 343 5.12 5.92 -14.79
C ALA A 343 5.50 5.92 -16.28
N LEU A 344 4.52 5.75 -17.17
CA LEU A 344 4.75 5.83 -18.63
C LEU A 344 5.32 7.19 -19.08
N ASP A 345 5.15 8.25 -18.28
CA ASP A 345 5.75 9.57 -18.52
C ASP A 345 7.24 9.67 -18.15
N GLU A 346 7.83 8.65 -17.52
CA GLU A 346 9.27 8.57 -17.23
C GLU A 346 10.07 7.73 -18.26
N VAL A 347 9.40 7.12 -19.24
CA VAL A 347 10.02 6.32 -20.31
C VAL A 347 10.91 7.19 -21.20
N ASP A 348 12.16 6.77 -21.43
CA ASP A 348 13.02 7.42 -22.41
C ASP A 348 12.64 6.97 -23.83
N LEU A 349 11.79 7.75 -24.48
CA LEU A 349 11.30 7.49 -25.85
C LEU A 349 12.40 7.45 -26.91
N ASN A 350 13.64 7.88 -26.61
CA ASN A 350 14.78 7.72 -27.53
C ASN A 350 15.32 6.27 -27.57
N THR A 351 14.90 5.42 -26.62
CA THR A 351 15.27 3.99 -26.55
C THR A 351 14.39 3.07 -27.41
N GLN A 352 13.43 3.65 -28.14
CA GLN A 352 12.52 2.93 -29.03
C GLN A 352 12.46 3.57 -30.43
N SER A 353 11.99 2.80 -31.41
CA SER A 353 11.84 3.27 -32.79
C SER A 353 10.84 4.45 -32.87
N PRO A 354 11.07 5.49 -33.69
CA PRO A 354 10.10 6.57 -33.88
C PRO A 354 8.75 6.07 -34.42
N GLY A 355 7.65 6.68 -33.96
CA GLY A 355 6.30 6.40 -34.48
C GLY A 355 5.63 5.13 -33.94
N VAL A 356 6.24 4.43 -32.98
CA VAL A 356 5.66 3.26 -32.29
C VAL A 356 5.02 3.64 -30.95
N ASN A 357 4.17 2.77 -30.40
CA ASN A 357 3.64 2.94 -29.05
C ASN A 357 4.77 2.94 -28.01
N VAL A 358 4.59 3.73 -26.94
CA VAL A 358 5.45 3.74 -25.74
C VAL A 358 5.66 2.32 -25.22
N LEU A 359 6.92 1.97 -24.91
CA LEU A 359 7.35 0.64 -24.47
C LEU A 359 7.02 -0.51 -25.44
N TYR A 360 6.81 -0.21 -26.74
CA TYR A 360 6.26 -1.13 -27.73
C TYR A 360 4.92 -1.80 -27.32
N LEU A 361 4.09 -1.13 -26.50
CA LEU A 361 2.81 -1.68 -26.04
C LEU A 361 1.89 -2.08 -27.22
N PRO A 362 1.39 -3.34 -27.27
CA PRO A 362 0.66 -3.83 -28.45
C PRO A 362 -0.63 -3.08 -28.77
N ALA A 363 -0.81 -2.69 -30.04
CA ALA A 363 -2.05 -2.06 -30.51
C ALA A 363 -3.27 -3.00 -30.43
N THR A 364 -3.06 -4.32 -30.44
CA THR A 364 -4.07 -5.36 -30.25
C THR A 364 -3.69 -6.24 -29.07
N LEU A 365 -4.67 -6.65 -28.26
CA LEU A 365 -4.47 -7.59 -27.16
C LEU A 365 -5.20 -8.92 -27.42
N PRO A 366 -4.67 -10.06 -26.94
CA PRO A 366 -5.45 -11.29 -26.77
C PRO A 366 -6.60 -11.09 -25.77
N ASN A 367 -7.62 -11.95 -25.82
CA ASN A 367 -8.67 -11.94 -24.80
C ASN A 367 -8.09 -12.43 -23.45
N GLY A 368 -8.61 -11.94 -22.33
CA GLY A 368 -8.08 -12.21 -21.00
C GLY A 368 -6.89 -11.34 -20.59
N VAL A 369 -6.32 -10.52 -21.50
CA VAL A 369 -5.14 -9.69 -21.22
C VAL A 369 -5.53 -8.25 -20.86
N TYR A 370 -5.05 -7.79 -19.70
CA TYR A 370 -5.30 -6.45 -19.18
C TYR A 370 -4.00 -5.79 -18.76
N PHE A 371 -3.85 -4.51 -19.12
CA PHE A 371 -2.76 -3.67 -18.67
C PHE A 371 -3.30 -2.58 -17.73
N ILE A 372 -2.71 -2.45 -16.55
CA ILE A 372 -2.98 -1.38 -15.60
C ILE A 372 -1.79 -0.41 -15.66
N LEU A 373 -1.98 0.72 -16.31
CA LEU A 373 -0.96 1.71 -16.62
C LEU A 373 -1.08 2.91 -15.67
N THR A 374 0.02 3.58 -15.34
CA THR A 374 -0.03 4.91 -14.73
C THR A 374 0.70 5.95 -15.58
N LYS A 375 0.17 7.18 -15.65
CA LYS A 375 0.83 8.34 -16.29
C LYS A 375 0.49 9.66 -15.60
N ARG A 376 1.27 10.69 -15.87
CA ARG A 376 0.86 12.10 -15.74
C ARG A 376 -0.08 12.51 -16.89
N PRO A 377 -0.86 13.59 -16.73
CA PRO A 377 -1.65 14.23 -17.79
C PRO A 377 -0.76 14.89 -18.86
N LYS A 378 -0.05 14.06 -19.62
CA LYS A 378 0.81 14.44 -20.75
C LYS A 378 0.55 13.51 -21.93
N PRO A 379 0.53 14.02 -23.17
CA PRO A 379 0.46 13.17 -24.36
C PRO A 379 1.66 12.23 -24.44
N LEU A 380 1.40 10.97 -24.77
CA LEU A 380 2.40 9.94 -25.06
C LEU A 380 2.03 9.23 -26.38
N PRO A 381 3.00 8.67 -27.11
CA PRO A 381 2.69 7.88 -28.31
C PRO A 381 1.98 6.59 -27.89
N PHE A 382 0.65 6.57 -27.95
CA PHE A 382 -0.14 5.42 -27.54
C PHE A 382 -1.42 5.33 -28.38
N VAL A 383 -1.36 4.54 -29.45
CA VAL A 383 -2.46 4.30 -30.39
C VAL A 383 -2.81 2.82 -30.34
N VAL A 384 -3.98 2.49 -29.82
CA VAL A 384 -4.44 1.11 -29.61
C VAL A 384 -5.84 0.89 -30.16
N SER A 385 -6.13 -0.36 -30.54
CA SER A 385 -7.44 -0.84 -30.98
C SER A 385 -8.17 -1.64 -29.89
N ALA A 386 -7.45 -2.03 -28.83
CA ALA A 386 -8.05 -2.63 -27.65
C ALA A 386 -8.83 -1.58 -26.83
N PRO A 387 -9.87 -1.98 -26.07
CA PRO A 387 -10.59 -1.06 -25.19
C PRO A 387 -9.65 -0.32 -24.24
N GLN A 388 -9.85 1.00 -24.13
CA GLN A 388 -9.14 1.90 -23.23
C GLN A 388 -10.14 2.50 -22.24
N GLN A 389 -9.75 2.58 -20.97
CA GLN A 389 -10.41 3.42 -19.96
C GLN A 389 -9.35 4.31 -19.33
N GLU A 390 -9.42 5.62 -19.59
CA GLU A 390 -8.68 6.61 -18.80
C GLU A 390 -9.44 6.87 -17.50
N PHE A 391 -8.70 6.88 -16.40
CA PHE A 391 -9.20 7.09 -15.05
C PHE A 391 -8.44 8.26 -14.43
N ASP A 392 -9.04 9.45 -14.50
CA ASP A 392 -8.56 10.62 -13.77
C ASP A 392 -8.91 10.46 -12.28
N MET A 393 -7.89 10.09 -11.49
CA MET A 393 -8.00 9.88 -10.04
C MET A 393 -8.29 11.18 -9.26
N MET A 394 -8.10 12.34 -9.90
CA MET A 394 -8.36 13.67 -9.35
C MET A 394 -9.66 14.30 -9.87
N SER A 395 -10.43 13.58 -10.68
CA SER A 395 -11.67 14.08 -11.25
C SER A 395 -12.72 14.42 -10.16
N PRO A 396 -13.63 15.37 -10.42
CA PRO A 396 -14.61 15.83 -9.42
C PRO A 396 -15.51 14.72 -8.86
N GLU A 397 -15.71 13.62 -9.61
CA GLU A 397 -16.46 12.43 -9.17
C GLU A 397 -15.85 11.81 -7.91
N TYR A 398 -14.51 11.72 -7.84
CA TYR A 398 -13.80 11.09 -6.72
C TYR A 398 -13.30 12.09 -5.66
N TYR A 399 -13.70 13.37 -5.74
CA TYR A 399 -13.23 14.40 -4.81
C TYR A 399 -13.50 14.04 -3.33
N GLN A 400 -14.71 13.55 -3.03
CA GLN A 400 -15.08 13.18 -1.66
C GLN A 400 -14.34 11.93 -1.17
N ALA A 401 -14.09 10.95 -2.06
CA ALA A 401 -13.31 9.75 -1.72
C ALA A 401 -11.84 10.09 -1.45
N ASN A 402 -11.23 10.90 -2.34
CA ASN A 402 -9.89 11.48 -2.13
C ASN A 402 -9.80 12.21 -0.78
N LEU A 403 -10.74 13.12 -0.49
CA LEU A 403 -10.74 13.90 0.74
C LEU A 403 -10.89 13.01 1.99
N ALA A 404 -11.72 11.97 1.93
CA ALA A 404 -11.88 11.01 3.02
C ALA A 404 -10.59 10.22 3.30
N ASP A 405 -9.90 9.74 2.26
CA ASP A 405 -8.62 9.04 2.37
C ASP A 405 -7.52 9.96 2.94
N ILE A 406 -7.44 11.20 2.44
CA ILE A 406 -6.51 12.25 2.88
C ILE A 406 -6.71 12.56 4.36
N GLN A 407 -7.95 12.82 4.78
CA GLN A 407 -8.25 13.06 6.20
C GLN A 407 -7.99 11.81 7.06
N GLY A 408 -8.26 10.61 6.54
CA GLY A 408 -7.96 9.35 7.22
C GLY A 408 -6.46 9.17 7.48
N PHE A 409 -5.63 9.45 6.48
CA PHE A 409 -4.17 9.39 6.59
C PHE A 409 -3.63 10.42 7.59
N ILE A 410 -4.14 11.66 7.57
CA ILE A 410 -3.74 12.69 8.55
C ILE A 410 -4.10 12.24 9.98
N ARG A 411 -5.32 11.74 10.20
CA ARG A 411 -5.74 11.22 11.52
C ARG A 411 -4.90 10.02 11.97
N TYR A 412 -4.56 9.11 11.05
CA TYR A 412 -3.64 8.01 11.31
C TYR A 412 -2.27 8.50 11.79
N ARG A 413 -1.67 9.50 11.12
CA ARG A 413 -0.40 10.09 11.56
C ARG A 413 -0.54 10.89 12.87
N CYS A 414 -1.68 11.52 13.14
CA CYS A 414 -1.96 12.19 14.42
C CYS A 414 -2.01 11.24 15.64
N GLN A 415 -2.06 9.93 15.44
CA GLN A 415 -1.91 8.94 16.53
C GLN A 415 -0.46 8.82 17.02
N ARG A 416 0.52 9.36 16.28
CA ARG A 416 1.94 9.32 16.64
C ARG A 416 2.29 10.39 17.65
N GLU A 417 3.08 9.99 18.63
CA GLU A 417 3.51 10.81 19.77
C GLU A 417 4.18 12.16 19.38
N PRO A 418 5.07 12.24 18.36
CA PRO A 418 5.67 13.53 17.99
C PRO A 418 4.66 14.53 17.41
N ILE A 419 3.69 14.08 16.60
CA ILE A 419 2.61 14.94 16.08
C ILE A 419 1.69 15.40 17.22
N GLN A 420 1.39 14.53 18.19
CA GLN A 420 0.62 14.91 19.37
C GLN A 420 1.34 15.97 20.22
N ARG A 421 2.66 15.86 20.38
CA ARG A 421 3.48 16.88 21.02
C ARG A 421 3.45 18.20 20.26
N TRP A 422 3.60 18.17 18.94
CA TRP A 422 3.51 19.38 18.10
C TRP A 422 2.12 20.04 18.22
N LEU A 423 1.02 19.28 18.09
CA LEU A 423 -0.35 19.79 18.25
C LEU A 423 -0.55 20.45 19.62
N THR A 424 -0.06 19.82 20.67
CA THR A 424 -0.12 20.35 22.05
C THR A 424 0.69 21.64 22.19
N ALA A 425 1.91 21.70 21.63
CA ALA A 425 2.78 22.87 21.66
C ALA A 425 2.21 24.06 20.87
N GLN A 426 1.51 23.79 19.77
CA GLN A 426 0.83 24.81 18.95
C GLN A 426 -0.55 25.21 19.52
N GLY A 427 -1.10 24.47 20.49
CA GLY A 427 -2.45 24.69 21.01
C GLY A 427 -3.57 24.37 20.00
N VAL A 428 -3.32 23.46 19.06
CA VAL A 428 -4.20 23.15 17.92
C VAL A 428 -4.91 21.82 18.13
N THR A 429 -6.21 21.76 17.88
CA THR A 429 -6.98 20.51 17.90
C THR A 429 -6.72 19.67 16.65
N GLU A 430 -6.68 18.34 16.80
CA GLU A 430 -6.55 17.39 15.67
C GLU A 430 -7.54 17.69 14.54
N ALA A 431 -8.81 18.00 14.86
CA ALA A 431 -9.82 18.34 13.88
C ALA A 431 -9.46 19.58 13.05
N LYS A 432 -8.96 20.65 13.69
CA LYS A 432 -8.57 21.87 12.98
C LYS A 432 -7.28 21.68 12.17
N PHE A 433 -6.33 20.90 12.68
CA PHE A 433 -5.14 20.52 11.95
C PHE A 433 -5.47 19.68 10.71
N THR A 434 -6.35 18.68 10.85
CA THR A 434 -6.82 17.83 9.74
C THR A 434 -7.51 18.65 8.65
N GLU A 435 -8.36 19.61 9.02
CA GLU A 435 -9.02 20.52 8.08
C GLU A 435 -7.98 21.34 7.27
N VAL A 436 -7.09 22.05 7.96
CA VAL A 436 -6.09 22.93 7.33
C VAL A 436 -5.10 22.14 6.48
N LEU A 437 -4.60 21.01 6.99
CA LEU A 437 -3.61 20.20 6.27
C LEU A 437 -4.25 19.46 5.08
N ALA A 438 -5.51 19.04 5.18
CA ALA A 438 -6.23 18.48 4.03
C ALA A 438 -6.43 19.53 2.92
N GLU A 439 -6.86 20.75 3.26
CA GLU A 439 -6.98 21.84 2.28
C GLU A 439 -5.62 22.17 1.65
N ASN A 440 -4.59 22.36 2.46
CA ASN A 440 -3.25 22.68 1.99
C ASN A 440 -2.60 21.54 1.19
N SER A 441 -3.04 20.29 1.35
CA SER A 441 -2.49 19.17 0.59
C SER A 441 -2.91 19.12 -0.86
N GLU A 442 -4.04 19.74 -1.24
CA GLU A 442 -4.60 19.64 -2.59
C GLU A 442 -4.82 18.16 -3.04
N ASN A 443 -5.13 17.29 -2.07
CA ASN A 443 -5.21 15.82 -2.18
C ASN A 443 -3.89 15.11 -2.60
N ASN A 444 -2.74 15.72 -2.30
CA ASN A 444 -1.41 15.22 -2.62
C ASN A 444 -0.78 14.46 -1.43
N PHE A 445 -0.69 13.13 -1.51
CA PHE A 445 -0.11 12.30 -0.45
C PHE A 445 1.38 12.53 -0.22
N MET A 446 2.15 12.89 -1.25
CA MET A 446 3.56 13.21 -1.13
C MET A 446 3.79 14.50 -0.33
N TYR A 447 2.96 15.52 -0.55
CA TYR A 447 2.94 16.70 0.33
C TYR A 447 2.66 16.30 1.79
N LEU A 448 1.67 15.44 2.04
CA LEU A 448 1.32 15.03 3.41
C LEU A 448 2.47 14.28 4.08
N LYS A 449 3.08 13.31 3.39
CA LYS A 449 4.27 12.60 3.87
C LYS A 449 5.33 13.60 4.31
N TYR A 450 5.72 14.50 3.42
CA TYR A 450 6.78 15.47 3.70
C TYR A 450 6.46 16.44 4.85
N VAL A 451 5.27 17.02 4.89
CA VAL A 451 4.90 17.98 5.96
C VAL A 451 4.74 17.27 7.31
N LEU A 452 4.25 16.03 7.33
CA LEU A 452 4.13 15.25 8.56
C LEU A 452 5.49 14.72 9.03
N ASP A 453 6.39 14.34 8.12
CA ASP A 453 7.77 13.96 8.46
C ASP A 453 8.58 15.16 9.00
N ASP A 454 8.42 16.37 8.42
CA ASP A 454 8.98 17.63 8.95
C ASP A 454 8.42 17.94 10.36
N ILE A 455 7.12 17.72 10.61
CA ILE A 455 6.49 17.88 11.93
C ILE A 455 7.02 16.87 12.95
N GLU A 456 7.19 15.60 12.57
CA GLU A 456 7.72 14.55 13.46
C GLU A 456 9.17 14.80 13.89
N LYS A 457 9.92 15.62 13.13
CA LYS A 457 11.30 16.03 13.43
C LYS A 457 11.43 17.39 14.14
N TRP A 458 10.32 18.13 14.27
CA TRP A 458 10.30 19.55 14.66
C TRP A 458 11.03 19.88 15.97
N ASP A 459 10.87 19.05 17.01
CA ASP A 459 11.45 19.28 18.32
C ASP A 459 12.86 18.68 18.50
N ILE A 460 13.26 17.78 17.59
CA ILE A 460 14.56 17.10 17.56
C ILE A 460 15.56 17.98 16.80
N GLU A 461 15.22 18.40 15.57
CA GLU A 461 16.05 19.26 14.71
C GLU A 461 15.86 20.75 15.05
N LYS A 462 16.11 21.09 16.32
CA LYS A 462 15.86 22.42 16.91
C LYS A 462 16.50 23.54 16.10
N GLY A 463 15.65 24.40 15.54
CA GLY A 463 16.03 25.57 14.74
C GLY A 463 15.71 25.41 13.25
N LYS A 464 15.83 24.20 12.69
CA LYS A 464 15.62 23.94 11.25
C LYS A 464 14.15 24.08 10.82
N TYR A 465 13.23 23.66 11.69
CA TYR A 465 11.79 23.74 11.50
C TYR A 465 11.13 24.78 12.44
N ALA A 466 11.90 25.75 12.95
CA ALA A 466 11.39 26.73 13.93
C ALA A 466 10.24 27.62 13.38
N ASP A 467 10.13 27.77 12.06
CA ASP A 467 9.06 28.47 11.37
C ASP A 467 7.78 27.63 11.20
N LEU A 468 7.82 26.33 11.52
CA LEU A 468 6.76 25.37 11.23
C LEU A 468 5.66 25.41 12.30
N ASN A 469 4.65 26.22 12.02
CA ASN A 469 3.42 26.41 12.78
C ASN A 469 2.20 26.34 11.84
N LEU A 470 0.98 26.17 12.39
CA LEU A 470 -0.24 25.97 11.59
C LEU A 470 -0.48 27.06 10.53
N ALA A 471 -0.13 28.33 10.81
CA ALA A 471 -0.35 29.45 9.91
C ALA A 471 0.70 29.58 8.79
N ASN A 472 1.82 28.85 8.89
CA ASN A 472 2.92 28.87 7.93
C ASN A 472 3.14 27.50 7.24
N LEU A 473 2.21 26.54 7.41
CA LEU A 473 2.23 25.32 6.62
C LEU A 473 2.13 25.67 5.12
N PRO A 474 2.96 25.09 4.25
CA PRO A 474 2.92 25.39 2.82
C PRO A 474 1.59 24.91 2.22
N LYS A 475 1.11 25.57 1.16
CA LYS A 475 -0.05 25.13 0.37
C LYS A 475 0.43 24.53 -0.95
N GLY A 476 0.11 23.26 -1.17
CA GLY A 476 0.56 22.48 -2.31
C GLY A 476 2.04 22.07 -2.24
N LEU A 477 2.39 21.10 -3.09
CA LEU A 477 3.73 20.51 -3.13
C LEU A 477 4.80 21.52 -3.62
N GLU A 478 4.44 22.47 -4.49
CA GLU A 478 5.37 23.50 -4.99
C GLU A 478 5.76 24.51 -3.90
N GLN A 479 4.82 24.98 -3.06
CA GLN A 479 5.17 25.88 -1.96
C GLN A 479 6.00 25.16 -0.89
N TYR A 480 5.79 23.86 -0.69
CA TYR A 480 6.65 23.06 0.18
C TYR A 480 8.09 23.04 -0.33
N TYR A 481 8.30 22.77 -1.63
CA TYR A 481 9.64 22.85 -2.23
C TYR A 481 10.26 24.26 -2.15
N GLU A 482 9.46 25.33 -2.29
CA GLU A 482 9.93 26.72 -2.15
C GLU A 482 10.32 27.07 -0.71
N GLN A 483 9.55 26.66 0.30
CA GLN A 483 9.93 26.81 1.71
C GLN A 483 11.21 26.04 2.02
N HIS A 484 11.33 24.80 1.56
CA HIS A 484 12.55 24.01 1.78
C HIS A 484 13.78 24.63 1.09
N TRP A 485 13.63 25.11 -0.15
CA TRP A 485 14.67 25.86 -0.87
C TRP A 485 15.16 27.09 -0.08
N GLN A 486 14.26 27.76 0.64
CA GLN A 486 14.61 28.88 1.52
C GLN A 486 15.27 28.41 2.83
N ARG A 487 14.78 27.33 3.47
CA ARG A 487 15.39 26.72 4.68
C ARG A 487 16.84 26.29 4.43
N MET A 488 17.15 25.75 3.26
CA MET A 488 18.53 25.38 2.86
C MET A 488 19.43 26.57 2.48
N GLY A 489 18.96 27.81 2.70
CA GLY A 489 19.75 29.02 2.52
C GLY A 489 20.03 29.37 1.06
N MET A 490 19.33 28.77 0.09
CA MET A 490 19.60 28.96 -1.34
C MET A 490 19.32 30.40 -1.84
N MET A 491 18.67 31.21 -1.00
CA MET A 491 18.35 32.62 -1.24
C MET A 491 19.25 33.60 -0.47
N THR A 492 20.13 33.11 0.40
CA THR A 492 21.09 33.88 1.22
C THR A 492 21.94 34.82 0.36
N LYS A 493 22.43 35.93 0.94
CA LYS A 493 23.30 36.89 0.26
C LYS A 493 24.68 36.94 0.94
N PRO A 494 25.80 36.77 0.19
CA PRO A 494 25.86 36.40 -1.23
C PRO A 494 25.24 35.02 -1.51
N LEU A 495 24.80 34.78 -2.77
CA LEU A 495 24.17 33.51 -3.15
C LEU A 495 25.14 32.34 -2.95
N PRO A 496 24.70 31.19 -2.38
CA PRO A 496 25.57 30.03 -2.13
C PRO A 496 25.89 29.31 -3.44
N ARG A 497 26.94 29.77 -4.13
CA ARG A 497 27.33 29.26 -5.46
C ARG A 497 27.61 27.78 -5.46
N THR A 498 28.32 27.28 -4.45
CA THR A 498 28.66 25.86 -4.24
C THR A 498 27.40 24.99 -4.19
N LYS A 499 26.47 25.27 -3.28
CA LYS A 499 25.17 24.58 -3.19
C LYS A 499 24.39 24.64 -4.51
N LEU A 500 24.38 25.82 -5.16
CA LEU A 500 23.72 26.00 -6.46
C LEU A 500 24.35 25.18 -7.59
N LYS A 501 25.69 25.01 -7.61
CA LYS A 501 26.39 24.13 -8.56
C LYS A 501 26.00 22.66 -8.32
N ILE A 502 26.12 22.17 -7.09
CA ILE A 502 25.85 20.76 -6.74
C ILE A 502 24.39 20.39 -7.04
N ILE A 503 23.43 21.20 -6.63
CA ILE A 503 22.00 20.98 -6.91
C ILE A 503 21.68 21.15 -8.41
N TYR A 504 22.39 22.02 -9.14
CA TYR A 504 22.28 22.08 -10.60
C TYR A 504 22.74 20.77 -11.26
N LEU A 505 23.89 20.22 -10.87
CA LEU A 505 24.41 18.95 -11.39
C LEU A 505 23.40 17.82 -11.16
N LEU A 506 22.96 17.62 -9.91
CA LEU A 506 21.92 16.64 -9.55
C LEU A 506 20.60 16.85 -10.30
N SER A 507 20.23 18.09 -10.63
CA SER A 507 19.01 18.37 -11.43
C SER A 507 19.12 17.97 -12.90
N LYS A 508 20.34 17.84 -13.43
CA LYS A 508 20.62 17.56 -14.85
C LYS A 508 20.98 16.10 -15.11
N THR A 509 21.54 15.41 -14.12
CA THR A 509 21.94 14.01 -14.25
C THR A 509 20.72 13.11 -14.34
N ARG A 510 20.73 12.17 -15.29
CA ARG A 510 19.68 11.13 -15.46
C ARG A 510 20.02 9.83 -14.71
N LYS A 511 21.28 9.66 -14.34
CA LYS A 511 21.81 8.52 -13.58
C LYS A 511 22.20 8.99 -12.17
N PRO A 512 22.25 8.09 -11.17
CA PRO A 512 22.97 8.34 -9.93
C PRO A 512 24.42 8.75 -10.18
N VAL A 513 24.95 9.62 -9.32
CA VAL A 513 26.30 10.21 -9.41
C VAL A 513 26.96 10.15 -8.04
N SER A 514 28.23 9.76 -7.97
CA SER A 514 28.97 9.73 -6.71
C SER A 514 29.39 11.12 -6.23
N CYS A 515 29.72 11.20 -4.93
CA CYS A 515 30.19 12.43 -4.30
C CYS A 515 31.45 12.99 -4.98
N ASP A 516 32.42 12.12 -5.33
CA ASP A 516 33.66 12.52 -6.01
C ASP A 516 33.41 13.07 -7.42
N LEU A 517 32.49 12.48 -8.19
CA LEU A 517 32.16 12.98 -9.53
C LEU A 517 31.39 14.31 -9.47
N LEU A 518 30.54 14.50 -8.45
CA LEU A 518 29.91 15.79 -8.16
C LEU A 518 30.95 16.85 -7.74
N ALA A 519 31.93 16.50 -6.91
CA ALA A 519 33.02 17.38 -6.48
C ALA A 519 33.88 17.84 -7.67
N TYR A 520 34.25 16.90 -8.54
CA TYR A 520 34.97 17.18 -9.78
C TYR A 520 34.26 18.23 -10.65
N PHE A 521 32.95 18.05 -10.93
CA PHE A 521 32.19 19.00 -11.75
C PHE A 521 31.78 20.29 -11.04
N ALA A 522 31.66 20.25 -9.72
CA ALA A 522 31.44 21.45 -8.93
C ALA A 522 32.71 22.31 -8.82
N GLU A 523 33.90 21.76 -9.06
CA GLU A 523 35.19 22.38 -8.73
C GLU A 523 35.31 22.66 -7.21
N GLU A 524 34.82 21.73 -6.38
CA GLU A 524 34.75 21.83 -4.92
C GLU A 524 35.38 20.58 -4.30
N ASP A 525 35.62 20.58 -2.99
CA ASP A 525 36.14 19.39 -2.30
C ASP A 525 35.01 18.39 -1.92
N PRO A 526 35.29 17.08 -1.85
CA PRO A 526 34.26 16.07 -1.52
C PRO A 526 33.60 16.24 -0.15
N LEU A 527 34.24 16.86 0.85
CA LEU A 527 33.61 17.08 2.15
C LEU A 527 32.55 18.17 2.05
N THR A 528 32.86 19.27 1.38
CA THR A 528 31.88 20.33 1.06
C THR A 528 30.72 19.80 0.20
N VAL A 529 30.97 18.83 -0.70
CA VAL A 529 29.87 18.18 -1.44
C VAL A 529 29.04 17.28 -0.52
N GLN A 530 29.68 16.46 0.33
CA GLN A 530 28.97 15.59 1.27
C GLN A 530 28.08 16.38 2.25
N ASP A 531 28.58 17.47 2.83
CA ASP A 531 27.77 18.37 3.68
C ASP A 531 26.48 18.84 2.97
N VAL A 532 26.54 19.08 1.65
CA VAL A 532 25.38 19.47 0.83
C VAL A 532 24.50 18.26 0.48
N LEU A 533 25.06 17.06 0.32
CA LEU A 533 24.25 15.85 0.12
C LEU A 533 23.46 15.51 1.41
N ASP A 534 24.11 15.58 2.57
CA ASP A 534 23.53 15.33 3.88
C ASP A 534 22.43 16.35 4.24
N GLU A 535 22.64 17.65 3.95
CA GLU A 535 21.59 18.67 4.09
C GLU A 535 20.33 18.34 3.27
N TRP A 536 20.50 17.77 2.08
CA TRP A 536 19.43 17.52 1.11
C TRP A 536 18.91 16.08 1.09
N GLU A 537 19.37 15.21 2.00
CA GLU A 537 19.10 13.77 2.07
C GLU A 537 17.62 13.43 1.78
N GLN A 538 16.67 14.17 2.36
CA GLN A 538 15.22 13.95 2.20
C GLN A 538 14.67 14.08 0.75
N PHE A 539 15.43 14.65 -0.18
CA PHE A 539 15.12 14.71 -1.62
C PHE A 539 16.05 13.88 -2.49
N LEU A 540 17.08 13.29 -1.88
CA LEU A 540 18.03 12.45 -2.56
C LEU A 540 17.69 10.98 -2.32
N ARG A 541 18.09 10.15 -3.26
CA ARG A 541 18.16 8.71 -3.10
C ARG A 541 19.63 8.33 -3.04
N HIS A 542 20.03 7.83 -1.88
CA HIS A 542 21.31 7.19 -1.65
C HIS A 542 21.23 5.72 -2.06
N LEU A 543 22.21 5.26 -2.82
CA LEU A 543 22.38 3.86 -3.22
C LEU A 543 23.85 3.49 -3.08
N SER A 544 24.14 2.26 -2.65
CA SER A 544 25.46 1.67 -2.80
C SER A 544 25.47 0.80 -4.04
N VAL A 545 26.34 1.12 -5.00
CA VAL A 545 26.54 0.38 -6.26
C VAL A 545 28.00 -0.03 -6.29
N GLU A 546 28.28 -1.33 -6.28
CA GLU A 546 29.64 -1.90 -6.38
C GLU A 546 30.65 -1.38 -5.31
N ASN A 547 30.12 -1.00 -4.14
CA ASN A 547 30.81 -0.35 -3.01
C ASN A 547 31.13 1.16 -3.18
N GLU A 548 30.65 1.80 -4.25
CA GLU A 548 30.61 3.26 -4.38
C GLU A 548 29.24 3.79 -3.91
N GLU A 549 29.23 4.94 -3.24
CA GLU A 549 28.00 5.62 -2.83
C GLU A 549 27.56 6.64 -3.88
N VAL A 550 26.35 6.45 -4.42
CA VAL A 550 25.80 7.27 -5.50
C VAL A 550 24.46 7.90 -5.13
N TYR A 551 24.27 9.11 -5.62
CA TYR A 551 23.18 10.02 -5.26
C TYR A 551 22.38 10.42 -6.49
N SER A 552 21.05 10.45 -6.37
CA SER A 552 20.13 10.93 -7.42
C SER A 552 18.97 11.68 -6.80
N ILE A 553 18.27 12.53 -7.55
CA ILE A 553 17.01 13.12 -7.06
C ILE A 553 15.94 12.03 -6.98
N TYR A 554 15.37 11.84 -5.79
CA TYR A 554 14.40 10.79 -5.48
C TYR A 554 13.08 10.93 -6.25
N HIS A 555 12.65 12.17 -6.56
CA HIS A 555 11.37 12.43 -7.21
C HIS A 555 11.45 13.41 -8.39
N LYS A 556 10.90 12.97 -9.53
CA LYS A 556 10.84 13.76 -10.75
C LYS A 556 10.07 15.07 -10.59
N SER A 557 9.06 15.17 -9.72
CA SER A 557 8.40 16.46 -9.38
C SER A 557 9.37 17.49 -8.80
N PHE A 558 10.30 17.06 -7.94
CA PHE A 558 11.32 17.94 -7.39
C PHE A 558 12.39 18.28 -8.42
N GLN A 559 12.79 17.33 -9.28
CA GLN A 559 13.67 17.60 -10.42
C GLN A 559 13.04 18.62 -11.40
N ASP A 560 11.73 18.50 -11.69
CA ASP A 560 10.99 19.45 -12.54
C ASP A 560 10.93 20.85 -11.90
N PHE A 561 10.73 20.94 -10.58
CA PHE A 561 10.81 22.20 -9.82
C PHE A 561 12.20 22.85 -9.93
N LEU A 562 13.27 22.08 -9.72
CA LEU A 562 14.65 22.56 -9.84
C LEU A 562 14.98 23.00 -11.27
N PHE A 563 14.53 22.25 -12.28
CA PHE A 563 14.74 22.58 -13.69
C PHE A 563 14.10 23.93 -14.06
N ASN A 564 12.94 24.26 -13.47
CA ASN A 564 12.23 25.51 -13.71
C ASN A 564 12.78 26.70 -12.91
N LYS A 565 13.61 26.48 -11.88
CA LYS A 565 14.26 27.56 -11.10
C LYS A 565 15.31 28.29 -11.93
N ARG A 566 15.02 29.53 -12.34
CA ARG A 566 15.97 30.40 -13.08
C ARG A 566 17.34 30.57 -12.41
N THR A 567 17.42 30.51 -11.08
CA THR A 567 18.69 30.59 -10.33
C THR A 567 19.55 29.34 -10.56
N VAL A 568 18.93 28.16 -10.59
CA VAL A 568 19.57 26.88 -10.92
C VAL A 568 20.06 26.89 -12.37
N GLN A 569 19.20 27.28 -13.32
CA GLN A 569 19.58 27.42 -14.74
C GLN A 569 20.78 28.36 -14.97
N LYS A 570 20.95 29.40 -14.13
CA LYS A 570 22.06 30.36 -14.20
C LYS A 570 23.35 29.89 -13.52
N ALA A 571 23.35 28.76 -12.81
CA ALA A 571 24.58 28.17 -12.26
C ALA A 571 25.54 27.71 -13.37
N GLY A 572 24.99 27.31 -14.52
CA GLY A 572 25.67 27.47 -15.83
C GLY A 572 26.93 26.64 -16.04
N ILE A 573 26.93 25.35 -15.67
CA ILE A 573 28.01 24.41 -16.01
C ILE A 573 27.71 23.79 -17.39
N SER A 574 28.74 23.59 -18.21
CA SER A 574 28.66 23.01 -19.57
C SER A 574 28.13 21.58 -19.51
N LEU A 575 26.99 21.33 -20.16
CA LEU A 575 26.29 20.04 -20.11
C LEU A 575 27.00 18.91 -20.86
N ARG A 576 27.73 19.23 -21.94
CA ARG A 576 28.35 18.21 -22.80
C ARG A 576 29.43 17.43 -22.06
N ASP A 577 30.27 18.14 -21.32
CA ASP A 577 31.43 17.55 -20.65
C ASP A 577 30.99 16.62 -19.49
N ILE A 578 29.86 16.92 -18.85
CA ILE A 578 29.24 16.10 -17.80
C ILE A 578 28.56 14.85 -18.37
N GLU A 579 27.67 15.01 -19.38
CA GLU A 579 26.97 13.86 -19.97
C GLU A 579 27.95 12.89 -20.65
N GLN A 580 29.02 13.42 -21.24
CA GLN A 580 30.09 12.63 -21.85
C GLN A 580 30.94 11.91 -20.78
N ALA A 581 31.40 12.59 -19.73
CA ALA A 581 32.13 11.93 -18.65
C ALA A 581 31.29 10.91 -17.84
N ILE A 582 29.97 11.08 -17.74
CA ILE A 582 29.06 10.08 -17.13
C ILE A 582 28.83 8.88 -18.07
N ALA A 583 29.09 9.03 -19.37
CA ALA A 583 29.16 7.90 -20.30
C ALA A 583 30.54 7.23 -20.23
N ASP A 584 31.62 8.01 -20.19
CA ASP A 584 33.00 7.53 -20.31
C ASP A 584 33.53 6.91 -18.98
N ASN A 585 33.38 7.60 -17.83
CA ASN A 585 33.93 7.17 -16.52
C ASN A 585 33.20 5.99 -15.85
N LEU A 586 32.15 5.42 -16.46
CA LEU A 586 31.39 4.29 -15.91
C LEU A 586 31.26 3.10 -16.88
N TRP A 587 31.93 3.16 -18.04
CA TRP A 587 31.92 2.05 -19.01
C TRP A 587 33.31 1.45 -19.29
N GLU A 588 34.38 2.24 -19.43
CA GLU A 588 35.71 1.67 -19.72
C GLU A 588 36.41 1.03 -18.50
N ASP A 589 36.16 1.52 -17.28
CA ASP A 589 36.81 1.01 -16.05
C ASP A 589 36.04 -0.13 -15.35
N LEU A 590 34.73 -0.30 -15.62
CA LEU A 590 33.89 -1.34 -15.00
C LEU A 590 33.73 -2.61 -15.86
N TYR A 591 33.78 -2.48 -17.19
CA TYR A 591 33.82 -3.62 -18.11
C TYR A 591 35.15 -3.60 -18.85
N GLY A 592 36.13 -4.32 -18.28
CA GLY A 592 37.47 -4.41 -18.85
C GLY A 592 37.44 -4.85 -20.31
N LYS A 593 38.26 -4.17 -21.14
CA LYS A 593 38.41 -4.35 -22.59
C LYS A 593 37.90 -5.67 -23.15
N ASP A 594 36.89 -5.59 -24.02
CA ASP A 594 36.61 -6.64 -25.01
C ASP A 594 37.78 -6.72 -26.01
N GLU A 595 38.84 -7.44 -25.63
CA GLU A 595 39.78 -8.00 -26.60
C GLU A 595 39.06 -9.08 -27.41
N ASN A 596 38.32 -8.68 -28.45
CA ASN A 596 38.32 -9.30 -29.79
C ASN A 596 37.36 -8.58 -30.78
N ASN A 597 37.95 -7.67 -31.56
CA ASN A 597 37.80 -7.50 -33.02
C ASN A 597 36.38 -7.51 -33.64
#